data_AF-A0A1L7BHL9-F1
#
_entry.id   AF-A0A1L7BHL9-F1
#
_cell.length_a   1.000
_cell.length_b   1.000
_cell.length_c   1.000
_cell.angle_alpha   90.00
_cell.angle_beta   90.00
_cell.angle_gamma   90.00
#
_symmetry.space_group_name_H-M   'P 1'
#
loop_
_entity.id
_entity.type
_entity.pdbx_description
1 polymer ?
#
loop_
_entity_poly.entity_id
_entity_poly.type
_entity_poly.pdbx_seq_one_letter_code
_entity_poly.pdbx_strand_id
1 'polypeptide(L)' 'MYRNTQTLIFVLNGVKVSLFEYPYPLIKEIEKIKNVPVASDEDIACMKADAISKRGLKKDFFDL' A
#
# COMPACT_ATOMS: atom_id res chain seq x y z
N MET A 1 -2.66 -16.43 -9.56
CA MET A 1 -1.61 -15.70 -8.82
C MET A 1 -0.80 -14.89 -9.84
N TYR A 2 -0.59 -13.60 -9.60
CA TYR A 2 0.24 -12.71 -10.41
C TYR A 2 1.44 -12.27 -9.56
N ARG A 3 2.65 -12.27 -10.14
CA ARG A 3 3.88 -11.89 -9.45
C ARG A 3 4.82 -11.17 -10.41
N ASN A 4 5.38 -10.06 -9.95
CA ASN A 4 6.57 -9.43 -10.53
C ASN A 4 7.55 -9.11 -9.39
N THR A 5 8.65 -8.40 -9.66
CA THR A 5 9.68 -8.10 -8.65
C THR A 5 9.15 -7.30 -7.46
N GLN A 6 8.22 -6.38 -7.69
CA GLN A 6 7.75 -5.40 -6.68
C GLN A 6 6.28 -5.62 -6.27
N THR A 7 5.61 -6.64 -6.78
CA THR A 7 4.17 -6.83 -6.62
C THR A 7 3.81 -8.31 -6.61
N LEU A 8 2.99 -8.68 -5.64
CA LEU A 8 2.38 -10.01 -5.52
C LEU A 8 0.87 -9.88 -5.35
N ILE A 9 0.09 -10.48 -6.24
CA ILE A 9 -1.37 -10.47 -6.19
C ILE A 9 -1.87 -11.92 -6.21
N PHE A 10 -2.69 -12.27 -5.23
CA PHE A 10 -3.24 -13.61 -5.10
C PHE A 10 -4.63 -13.57 -4.44
N VAL A 11 -5.26 -14.73 -4.34
CA VAL A 11 -6.54 -14.90 -3.65
C VAL A 11 -6.30 -15.84 -2.48
N LEU A 12 -6.71 -15.42 -1.29
CA LEU A 12 -6.64 -16.19 -0.05
C LEU A 12 -8.07 -16.35 0.48
N ASN A 13 -8.57 -17.58 0.57
CA ASN A 13 -9.93 -17.88 1.05
C ASN A 13 -11.02 -17.03 0.33
N GLY A 14 -10.89 -16.84 -0.99
CA GLY A 14 -11.80 -16.00 -1.78
C GLY A 14 -11.56 -14.49 -1.69
N VAL A 15 -10.66 -14.02 -0.82
CA VAL A 15 -10.30 -12.60 -0.67
C VAL A 15 -9.11 -12.26 -1.56
N LYS A 16 -9.23 -11.21 -2.39
CA LYS A 16 -8.13 -10.71 -3.20
C LYS A 16 -7.13 -9.96 -2.32
N VAL A 17 -5.88 -10.43 -2.30
CA VAL A 17 -4.76 -9.84 -1.56
C VAL A 17 -3.74 -9.28 -2.55
N SER A 18 -3.25 -8.07 -2.28
CA SER A 18 -2.20 -7.42 -3.08
C SER A 18 -1.12 -6.89 -2.14
N LEU A 19 0.12 -7.30 -2.38
CA LEU A 19 1.31 -6.83 -1.69
C LEU A 19 2.15 -6.02 -2.68
N PHE A 20 2.61 -4.85 -2.25
CA PHE A 20 3.42 -3.93 -3.04
C PHE A 20 4.69 -3.60 -2.28
N GLU A 21 5.82 -3.55 -2.97
CA GLU A 21 7.05 -3.02 -2.42
C GLU A 21 6.95 -1.50 -2.29
N TYR A 22 7.25 -1.00 -1.10
CA TYR A 22 7.40 0.43 -0.83
C TYR A 22 8.88 0.69 -0.51
N PRO A 23 9.66 1.27 -1.45
CA PRO A 23 11.12 1.35 -1.33
C PRO A 23 11.61 2.53 -0.47
N TYR A 24 10.69 3.23 0.19
CA TYR A 24 11.02 4.40 1.02
C TYR A 24 10.91 4.04 2.51
N PRO A 25 11.83 4.55 3.35
CA PRO A 25 11.71 4.37 4.79
C PRO A 25 10.46 5.09 5.32
N LEU A 26 9.87 4.55 6.39
CA LEU A 26 8.78 5.21 7.09
C LEU A 26 9.30 6.47 7.78
N ILE A 27 8.51 7.55 7.69
CA ILE A 27 8.77 8.84 8.31
C ILE A 27 8.42 8.79 9.80
N LYS A 28 7.38 8.01 10.15
CA LYS A 28 6.91 7.84 11.53
C LYS A 28 6.92 6.37 11.97
N GLU A 29 6.74 6.17 13.26
CA GLU A 29 6.57 4.84 13.84
C GLU A 29 5.26 4.19 13.40
N ILE A 30 5.26 2.85 13.36
CA ILE A 30 4.08 2.05 13.03
C ILE A 30 3.07 2.15 14.18
N GLU A 31 1.82 2.46 13.83
CA GLU A 31 0.69 2.48 14.75
C GLU A 31 0.08 1.09 14.91
N LYS A 32 -0.53 0.81 16.07
CA LYS A 32 -1.28 -0.44 16.30
C LYS A 32 -2.78 -0.15 16.38
N ILE A 33 -3.49 -0.45 15.31
CA ILE A 33 -4.95 -0.30 15.25
C ILE A 33 -5.56 -1.70 15.36
N LYS A 34 -6.31 -1.97 16.44
CA LYS A 34 -6.93 -3.29 16.69
C LYS A 34 -5.91 -4.45 16.59
N ASN A 35 -4.71 -4.25 17.13
CA ASN A 35 -3.56 -5.17 17.05
C ASN A 35 -2.99 -5.41 15.65
N VAL A 36 -3.40 -4.62 14.65
CA VAL A 36 -2.81 -4.63 13.30
C VAL A 36 -1.78 -3.50 13.20
N PRO A 37 -0.54 -3.78 12.77
CA PRO A 37 0.43 -2.73 12.46
C PRO A 37 -0.04 -1.95 11.22
N VAL A 38 -0.18 -0.64 11.36
CA VAL A 38 -0.61 0.28 10.30
C VAL A 38 0.39 1.43 10.24
N ALA A 39 0.79 1.83 9.03
CA ALA A 39 1.66 3.00 8.87
C ALA A 39 0.91 4.29 9.25
N SER A 40 1.63 5.35 9.59
CA SER A 40 1.01 6.64 9.89
C SER A 40 0.26 7.20 8.68
N ASP A 41 -0.67 8.13 8.91
CA ASP A 41 -1.41 8.80 7.83
C ASP A 41 -0.48 9.50 6.84
N GLU A 42 0.62 10.11 7.32
CA GLU A 42 1.62 10.73 6.45
C GLU A 42 2.35 9.71 5.56
N ASP A 43 2.72 8.55 6.12
CA ASP A 43 3.34 7.48 5.36
C ASP A 43 2.37 6.92 4.31
N ILE A 44 1.09 6.75 4.66
CA ILE A 44 0.05 6.31 3.73
C ILE A 44 -0.16 7.33 2.60
N ALA A 45 -0.15 8.63 2.91
CA ALA A 45 -0.21 9.68 1.90
C ALA A 45 1.00 9.63 0.94
N CYS A 46 2.20 9.40 1.45
CA CYS A 46 3.40 9.21 0.63
C CYS A 46 3.31 7.95 -0.25
N MET A 47 2.78 6.85 0.27
CA MET A 47 2.49 5.65 -0.54
C MET A 47 1.49 5.94 -1.65
N LYS A 48 0.52 6.83 -1.40
CA LYS A 48 -0.46 7.23 -2.41
C LYS A 48 0.14 8.10 -3.51
N ALA A 49 1.00 9.04 -3.15
CA ALA A 49 1.75 9.84 -4.11
C ALA A 49 2.60 8.96 -5.05
N ASP A 50 3.29 7.95 -4.52
CA ASP A 50 4.03 6.96 -5.33
C ASP A 50 3.10 6.17 -6.26
N ALA A 51 1.93 5.72 -5.75
CA ALA A 51 0.94 5.03 -6.56
C ALA A 51 0.37 5.92 -7.70
N ILE A 52 0.09 7.20 -7.43
CA ILE A 52 -0.34 8.16 -8.45
C ILE A 52 0.73 8.28 -9.54
N SER A 53 2.00 8.42 -9.17
CA SER A 53 3.12 8.53 -10.12
C SER A 53 3.27 7.30 -11.02
N LYS A 54 3.08 6.09 -10.47
CA LYS A 54 3.28 4.83 -11.20
C LYS A 54 2.08 4.40 -12.04
N ARG A 55 0.86 4.52 -11.53
CA ARG A 55 -0.35 3.98 -12.18
C ARG A 55 -1.48 4.98 -12.41
N GLY A 56 -1.53 6.07 -11.64
CA GLY A 56 -2.49 7.16 -11.83
C GLY A 56 -3.96 6.73 -11.87
N LEU A 57 -4.40 5.77 -11.04
CA LEU A 57 -5.81 5.37 -11.04
C LEU A 57 -6.66 6.45 -10.39
N LYS A 58 -7.85 6.71 -10.95
CA LYS A 58 -8.80 7.71 -10.44
C LYS A 58 -8.94 7.69 -8.92
N LYS A 59 -9.16 6.51 -8.32
CA LYS A 59 -9.31 6.34 -6.86
C LYS A 59 -8.10 6.84 -6.05
N ASP A 60 -6.89 6.75 -6.59
CA ASP A 60 -5.70 7.14 -5.84
C ASP A 60 -5.64 8.66 -5.62
N PHE A 61 -6.22 9.44 -6.54
CA PHE A 61 -6.38 10.89 -6.40
C PHE A 61 -7.52 11.30 -5.47
N PHE A 62 -8.50 10.43 -5.22
CA PHE A 62 -9.60 10.72 -4.27
C PHE A 62 -9.22 10.40 -2.83
N ASP A 63 -8.38 9.37 -2.65
CA ASP A 63 -7.93 8.91 -1.35
C ASP A 63 -6.81 9.82 -0.76
N LEU A 64 -6.14 10.62 -1.60
CA LEU A 64 -5.15 11.64 -1.20
C LEU A 64 -5.82 13.01 -1.11
#